data_AF-A0A072PHK1-F1
#
_entry.id   AF-A0A072PHK1-F1
#
_cell.length_a   1.000
_cell.length_b   1.000
_cell.length_c   1.000
_cell.angle_alpha   90.00
_cell.angle_beta   90.00
_cell.angle_gamma   90.00
#
_symmetry.space_group_name_H-M   'P 1'
#
loop_
_entity.id
_entity.type
_entity.pdbx_description
1 polymer ?
#
loop_
_entity_poly.entity_id
_entity_poly.type
_entity_poly.pdbx_seq_one_letter_code
_entity_poly.pdbx_strand_id
1 'polypeptide(L)' 'SFTFRETHYPLPIASQVRLTQNSCQTWKVSLNSMQSCMQETCKDCHFYEQNQFAMYTGVQILFFYRLPGDHQLPRNKI' A
#
# COMPACT_ATOMS: atom_id res chain seq x y z
N SER A 1 -26.43 -3.30 -16.81
CA SER A 1 -25.16 -2.54 -16.69
C SER A 1 -24.62 -2.78 -15.29
N PHE A 2 -23.32 -3.08 -15.14
CA PHE A 2 -22.69 -3.36 -13.84
C PHE A 2 -21.78 -2.20 -13.43
N THR A 3 -21.76 -1.86 -12.14
CA THR A 3 -20.88 -0.84 -11.56
C THR A 3 -20.17 -1.42 -10.35
N PHE A 4 -18.87 -1.12 -10.22
CA PHE A 4 -18.04 -1.57 -9.11
C PHE A 4 -17.61 -0.37 -8.26
N ARG A 5 -17.46 -0.61 -6.95
CA ARG A 5 -16.95 0.38 -6.00
C ARG A 5 -15.64 -0.12 -5.42
N GLU A 6 -14.58 0.61 -5.68
CA GLU A 6 -13.27 0.34 -5.09
C GLU A 6 -13.16 0.94 -3.69
N THR A 7 -12.47 0.23 -2.79
CA THR A 7 -12.21 0.68 -1.41
C THR A 7 -10.73 0.47 -1.09
N HIS A 8 -10.06 1.57 -0.79
CA HIS A 8 -8.62 1.63 -0.59
C HIS A 8 -8.32 2.55 0.60
N TYR A 9 -7.21 2.30 1.30
CA TYR A 9 -6.73 3.29 2.26
C TYR A 9 -6.31 4.57 1.54
N PRO A 10 -6.76 5.77 1.98
CA PRO A 10 -6.42 7.03 1.36
C PRO A 10 -4.95 7.38 1.65
N LEU A 11 -4.06 6.90 0.78
CA LEU A 11 -2.63 7.17 0.82
C LEU A 11 -2.32 8.51 0.13
N PRO A 12 -1.91 9.57 0.86
CA PRO A 12 -1.50 10.82 0.25
C PRO A 12 -0.10 10.64 -0.36
N ILE A 13 -0.03 10.14 -1.59
CA ILE A 13 1.25 9.98 -2.30
C ILE A 13 1.74 11.36 -2.75
N ALA A 14 2.58 11.98 -1.92
CA ALA A 14 3.26 13.23 -2.27
C ALA A 14 4.60 13.00 -3.01
N SER A 15 5.07 11.75 -3.11
CA SER A 15 6.35 11.44 -3.73
C SER A 15 6.27 11.34 -5.25
N GLN A 16 7.20 12.03 -5.90
CA GLN A 16 7.55 11.78 -7.30
C GLN A 16 8.97 11.23 -7.34
N VAL A 17 9.13 10.00 -7.82
CA VAL A 17 10.44 9.38 -8.02
C VAL A 17 10.78 9.42 -9.50
N ARG A 18 11.95 9.99 -9.83
CA ARG A 18 12.50 9.90 -11.19
C ARG A 18 13.26 8.58 -11.34
N LEU A 19 12.71 7.68 -12.15
CA LEU A 19 13.24 6.36 -12.40
C LEU A 19 13.32 6.10 -13.91
N THR A 20 14.07 5.07 -14.30
CA THR A 20 13.99 4.53 -15.67
C THR A 20 12.57 4.01 -15.95
N GLN A 21 12.19 3.88 -17.22
CA GLN A 21 10.83 3.53 -17.63
C GLN A 21 10.31 2.24 -16.97
N ASN A 22 11.13 1.20 -16.89
CA ASN A 22 10.77 -0.07 -16.25
C ASN A 22 10.53 0.10 -14.74
N SER A 23 11.44 0.81 -14.06
CA SER A 23 11.35 1.06 -12.63
C SER A 23 10.17 1.97 -12.26
N CYS A 24 9.72 2.84 -13.17
CA CYS A 24 8.50 3.63 -12.98
C CYS A 24 7.23 2.75 -12.97
N GLN A 25 7.17 1.70 -13.79
CA GLN A 25 6.05 0.75 -13.76
C GLN A 25 6.05 -0.08 -12.47
N THR A 26 7.22 -0.59 -12.06
CA THR A 26 7.38 -1.30 -10.79
C THR A 26 6.90 -0.42 -9.63
N TRP A 27 7.32 0.84 -9.60
CA TRP A 27 6.88 1.80 -8.57
C TRP A 27 5.36 1.97 -8.51
N LYS A 28 4.71 2.17 -9.67
CA LYS A 28 3.25 2.30 -9.75
C LYS A 28 2.54 1.05 -9.25
N VAL A 29 3.01 -0.14 -9.64
CA VAL A 29 2.45 -1.41 -9.18
C VAL A 29 2.62 -1.56 -7.67
N SER A 30 3.81 -1.26 -7.13
CA SER A 30 4.06 -1.31 -5.69
C SER A 30 3.14 -0.40 -4.89
N LEU A 31 2.90 0.84 -5.36
CA LEU A 31 1.98 1.77 -4.72
C LEU A 31 0.53 1.26 -4.77
N ASN A 32 0.10 0.74 -5.92
CA ASN A 32 -1.25 0.19 -6.07
C ASN A 32 -1.47 -1.02 -5.15
N SER A 33 -0.53 -1.97 -5.15
CA SER A 33 -0.58 -3.14 -4.26
C SER A 33 -0.67 -2.73 -2.80
N MET A 34 0.09 -1.71 -2.40
CA MET A 34 0.06 -1.19 -1.04
C MET A 34 -1.29 -0.54 -0.69
N GLN A 35 -1.89 0.24 -1.60
CA GLN A 35 -3.23 0.82 -1.41
C GLN A 35 -4.33 -0.25 -1.30
N SER A 36 -4.22 -1.34 -2.05
CA SER A 36 -5.18 -2.45 -2.00
C SER A 36 -5.03 -3.32 -0.76
N CYS A 37 -3.80 -3.51 -0.27
CA CYS A 37 -3.53 -4.37 0.89
C CYS A 37 -3.56 -3.61 2.22
N MET A 38 -3.49 -2.27 2.19
CA MET A 38 -3.70 -1.42 3.37
C MET A 38 -5.15 -0.94 3.38
N GLN A 39 -5.90 -1.34 4.39
CA GLN A 39 -7.26 -0.87 4.65
C GLN A 39 -7.34 -0.41 6.11
N GLU A 40 -8.07 -1.14 6.96
CA GLU A 40 -8.00 -0.97 8.41
C GLU A 40 -6.70 -1.53 8.99
N THR A 41 -6.11 -2.54 8.35
CA THR A 41 -4.86 -3.20 8.71
C THR A 41 -4.00 -3.41 7.47
N CYS A 42 -2.71 -3.70 7.69
CA CYS A 42 -1.79 -4.16 6.67
C CYS A 42 -1.98 -5.65 6.43
N LYS A 43 -2.66 -6.00 5.32
CA LYS A 43 -2.95 -7.37 4.92
C LYS A 43 -1.90 -7.89 3.95
N ASP A 44 -1.76 -9.20 3.87
CA ASP A 44 -0.92 -9.86 2.88
C ASP A 44 -1.43 -9.70 1.44
N CYS A 45 -2.75 -9.83 1.24
CA CYS A 45 -3.40 -9.69 -0.05
C CYS A 45 -4.77 -8.98 0.04
N HIS A 46 -5.29 -8.58 -1.13
CA HIS A 46 -6.59 -7.91 -1.21
C HIS A 46 -7.78 -8.88 -1.24
N PHE A 47 -7.67 -10.05 -1.88
CA PHE A 47 -8.86 -10.85 -2.25
C PHE A 47 -9.03 -12.16 -1.48
N TYR A 48 -7.95 -12.85 -1.11
CA TYR A 48 -8.03 -14.23 -0.66
C TYR A 48 -7.97 -14.32 0.87
N GLU A 49 -6.78 -14.20 1.46
CA GLU A 49 -6.54 -14.41 2.87
C GLU A 49 -6.93 -13.21 3.72
N GLN A 50 -6.65 -12.00 3.21
CA GLN A 50 -6.92 -10.72 3.89
C GLN A 50 -6.40 -10.68 5.35
N ASN A 51 -5.35 -11.43 5.65
CA ASN A 51 -4.88 -11.64 7.02
C ASN A 51 -3.66 -10.76 7.32
N GLN A 52 -3.52 -10.35 8.57
CA GLN A 52 -2.37 -9.58 9.03
C GLN A 52 -1.24 -10.53 9.44
N PHE A 53 -0.30 -10.78 8.53
CA PHE A 53 0.91 -11.53 8.84
C PHE A 53 2.06 -10.59 9.19
N ALA A 54 2.62 -10.74 10.39
CA ALA A 54 3.63 -9.83 10.95
C ALA A 54 4.82 -9.58 10.02
N MET A 55 5.33 -10.61 9.33
CA MET A 55 6.44 -10.46 8.38
C MET A 55 6.07 -9.58 7.18
N TYR A 56 4.89 -9.78 6.60
CA TYR A 56 4.40 -8.98 5.47
C TYR A 56 4.10 -7.55 5.91
N THR A 57 3.44 -7.38 7.05
CA THR A 57 3.18 -6.08 7.65
C THR A 57 4.47 -5.31 7.91
N GLY A 58 5.51 -5.95 8.46
CA GLY A 58 6.79 -5.30 8.72
C GLY A 58 7.44 -4.73 7.46
N VAL A 59 7.46 -5.50 6.37
CA VAL A 59 8.01 -5.04 5.08
C VAL A 59 7.16 -3.93 4.46
N GLN A 60 5.83 -4.05 4.51
CA GLN A 60 4.92 -3.00 4.03
C GLN A 60 5.10 -1.69 4.80
N ILE A 61 5.26 -1.76 6.12
CA ILE A 61 5.51 -0.60 6.98
C ILE A 61 6.83 0.08 6.60
N LEU A 62 7.91 -0.67 6.37
CA LEU A 62 9.19 -0.11 5.96
C LEU A 62 9.09 0.62 4.61
N PHE A 63 8.38 0.02 3.65
CA PHE A 63 8.12 0.66 2.36
C PHE A 63 7.28 1.93 2.53
N PHE A 64 6.25 1.87 3.37
CA PHE A 64 5.38 3.00 3.66
C PHE A 64 6.14 4.17 4.31
N TYR A 65 7.07 3.90 5.25
CA TYR A 65 7.92 4.94 5.84
C TYR A 65 8.88 5.61 4.86
N ARG A 66 9.16 4.97 3.72
CA ARG A 66 9.96 5.60 2.66
C ARG A 66 9.16 6.63 1.85
N LEU A 67 7.83 6.59 1.94
CA LEU A 67 6.94 7.54 1.27
C LEU A 67 6.75 8.80 2.13
N PRO A 68 6.83 10.00 1.56
CA PRO A 68 6.40 11.21 2.24
C PRO A 68 4.87 11.19 2.38
N GLY A 69 4.36 11.38 3.60
CA GLY A 69 2.91 11.40 3.83
C GLY A 69 2.51 11.13 5.28
N ASP A 70 1.24 10.76 5.46
CA ASP A 70 0.65 10.43 6.76
C ASP A 70 1.15 9.07 7.26
N HIS A 71 1.78 9.04 8.44
CA HIS A 71 2.32 7.84 9.08
C HIS A 71 1.46 7.31 10.22
N GLN A 72 0.19 7.72 10.34
CA GLN A 72 -0.69 7.28 11.43
C GLN A 72 -1.04 5.79 11.36
N LEU A 73 -1.33 5.26 10.17
CA LEU A 73 -1.71 3.86 10.04
C LEU A 73 -0.63 2.87 10.53
N PRO A 74 0.64 2.96 10.10
CA PRO A 74 1.68 2.05 10.59
C PRO A 74 2.00 2.21 12.09
N ARG A 75 1.71 3.36 12.71
CA ARG A 75 1.92 3.57 14.16
C ARG A 75 0.87 2.90 15.03
N ASN A 76 -0.36 2.78 14.52
CA ASN A 76 -1.50 2.29 15.29
C ASN A 76 -1.79 0.79 15.06
N LYS A 77 -1.00 0.12 14.21
CA LYS A 77 -1.31 -1.22 13.66
C LYS A 77 -0.18 -2.25 13.81
N ILE A 78 0.85 -1.91 14.60
CA ILE A 78 1.81 -2.87 15.16
C ILE A 78 1.19 -3.51 16.39
#